data_AF-A0A140KPU5-F1
#
_entry.id   AF-A0A140KPU5-F1
#
_cell.length_a   1.000
_cell.length_b   1.000
_cell.length_c   1.000
_cell.angle_alpha   90.00
_cell.angle_beta   90.00
_cell.angle_gamma   90.00
#
_symmetry.space_group_name_H-M   'P 1'
#
loop_
_entity.id
_entity.type
_entity.pdbx_description
1 polymer ?
#
loop_
_entity_poly.entity_id
_entity_poly.type
_entity_poly.pdbx_seq_one_letter_code
_entity_poly.pdbx_strand_id
1 'polypeptide(L)'
;MPAFAEPAIDPPLADSYRALLRSDQLRRGGIAPAPASESVAVLERALPMIDLKRLTSGDAGERKACADAMATAASEWGFFQVINHDVGRELLEEMRREQARLFRLPFDTKEKAGLLNGSYRWGNPTATSLRHLSWSEAFHVPLASISREDCDYGKLSSLRGVMQEVADAMSRVADTVAAVLAEDLGHDAGGGEPAFPAGCDGTTCFLRLNRYPACPFAPDTFGLVPHTDSDFLTILCQDQVGGLQLMKDSRWVAVKPRSDALIVNIGDLFQAWSNNRYKSVEHKVVANAKAERLSVAYFLCPSYDSPVGTCGEPSPYRPFTFGEYRRKVQDDVKRTGKKIGLPNFLKQSPVDAMNHGLCF
;
A
#
# COMPACT_ATOMS: atom_id res chain seq x y z
N MET A 1 38.58 -18.27 14.10
CA MET A 1 37.54 -18.23 13.04
C MET A 1 36.19 -18.25 13.74
N PRO A 2 35.36 -17.20 13.64
CA PRO A 2 34.05 -17.25 14.25
C PRO A 2 33.14 -18.14 13.39
N ALA A 3 32.42 -19.03 14.07
CA ALA A 3 31.48 -19.95 13.48
C ALA A 3 30.46 -19.18 12.62
N PHE A 4 30.26 -19.64 11.39
CA PHE A 4 29.14 -19.23 10.56
C PHE A 4 27.87 -19.56 11.33
N ALA A 5 27.14 -18.55 11.79
CA ALA A 5 25.80 -18.73 12.29
C ALA A 5 24.95 -19.32 11.16
N GLU A 6 24.36 -20.49 11.40
CA GLU A 6 23.41 -21.09 10.49
C GLU A 6 22.29 -20.08 10.19
N PRO A 7 21.88 -19.93 8.93
CA PRO A 7 20.81 -19.00 8.62
C PRO A 7 19.52 -19.60 9.20
N ALA A 8 18.85 -18.85 10.08
CA ALA A 8 17.50 -19.19 10.54
C ALA A 8 16.53 -19.01 9.36
N ILE A 9 16.51 -20.01 8.46
CA ILE A 9 15.69 -20.05 7.24
C ILE A 9 14.52 -21.00 7.49
N ASP A 10 13.61 -20.66 8.39
CA ASP A 10 12.26 -21.17 8.22
C ASP A 10 11.26 -20.11 8.64
N PRO A 11 10.32 -19.73 7.76
CA PRO A 11 9.20 -18.93 8.19
C PRO A 11 8.42 -19.74 9.23
N PRO A 12 8.04 -19.14 10.37
CA PRO A 12 7.44 -19.82 11.55
C PRO A 12 6.12 -20.55 11.25
N LEU A 13 5.57 -20.38 10.06
CA LEU A 13 4.30 -20.93 9.63
C LEU A 13 4.45 -21.92 8.45
N ALA A 14 5.67 -22.28 8.04
CA ALA A 14 5.94 -23.18 6.89
C ALA A 14 5.06 -24.44 6.91
N ASP A 15 4.90 -25.05 8.08
CA ASP A 15 4.06 -26.23 8.25
C ASP A 15 2.56 -25.94 8.18
N SER A 16 2.10 -24.82 8.75
CA SER A 16 0.73 -24.32 8.57
C SER A 16 0.42 -24.04 7.09
N TYR A 17 1.38 -23.47 6.35
CA TYR A 17 1.27 -23.26 4.90
C TYR A 17 1.22 -24.60 4.14
N ARG A 18 2.10 -25.54 4.45
CA ARG A 18 2.11 -26.90 3.86
C ARG A 18 0.78 -27.61 4.14
N ALA A 19 0.21 -27.47 5.34
CA ALA A 19 -1.07 -28.04 5.69
C ALA A 19 -2.21 -27.43 4.85
N LEU A 20 -2.25 -26.10 4.70
CA LEU A 20 -3.22 -25.42 3.85
C LEU A 20 -3.10 -25.86 2.39
N LEU A 21 -1.88 -25.95 1.85
CA LEU A 21 -1.61 -26.42 0.48
C LEU A 21 -2.08 -27.87 0.28
N ARG A 22 -1.76 -28.78 1.21
CA ARG A 22 -2.23 -30.18 1.17
C ARG A 22 -3.76 -30.25 1.21
N SER A 23 -4.41 -29.44 2.06
CA SER A 23 -5.87 -29.42 2.15
C SER A 23 -6.55 -28.87 0.89
N ASP A 24 -5.96 -27.86 0.22
CA ASP A 24 -6.46 -27.36 -1.07
C ASP A 24 -6.29 -28.41 -2.17
N GLN A 25 -5.15 -29.09 -2.21
CA GLN A 25 -4.91 -30.20 -3.16
C GLN A 25 -5.91 -31.35 -2.96
N LEU A 26 -6.19 -31.73 -1.71
CA LEU A 26 -7.20 -32.74 -1.39
C LEU A 26 -8.62 -32.30 -1.77
N ARG A 27 -8.98 -31.01 -1.57
CA ARG A 27 -10.26 -30.44 -2.01
C ARG A 27 -10.41 -30.42 -3.53
N ARG A 28 -9.30 -30.31 -4.27
CA ARG A 28 -9.26 -30.44 -5.73
C ARG A 28 -9.20 -31.91 -6.20
N GLY A 29 -9.00 -32.86 -5.29
CA GLY A 29 -8.79 -34.28 -5.56
C GLY A 29 -10.07 -35.02 -5.98
N GLY A 30 -10.35 -34.98 -7.28
CA GLY A 30 -11.42 -35.70 -7.97
C GLY A 30 -11.68 -35.13 -9.37
N ILE A 31 -11.28 -33.87 -9.61
CA ILE A 31 -11.26 -33.25 -10.92
C ILE A 31 -9.79 -33.21 -11.33
N ALA A 32 -9.44 -33.86 -12.44
CA ALA A 32 -8.13 -33.69 -13.06
C ALA A 32 -7.78 -32.20 -13.10
N PRO A 33 -6.50 -31.80 -12.93
CA PRO A 33 -6.14 -30.40 -13.05
C PRO A 33 -6.74 -29.91 -14.37
N ALA A 34 -7.66 -28.92 -14.29
CA ALA A 34 -8.07 -28.21 -15.47
C ALA A 34 -6.77 -27.85 -16.21
N PRO A 35 -6.69 -28.11 -17.53
CA PRO A 35 -5.46 -27.86 -18.29
C PRO A 35 -4.95 -26.52 -17.83
N ALA A 36 -3.70 -26.49 -17.31
CA ALA A 36 -3.11 -25.33 -16.66
C ALA A 36 -3.60 -24.13 -17.43
N SER A 37 -4.54 -23.38 -16.83
CA SER A 37 -5.16 -22.21 -17.45
C SER A 37 -4.00 -21.50 -18.11
N GLU A 38 -3.94 -21.54 -19.46
CA GLU A 38 -2.78 -21.07 -20.21
C GLU A 38 -2.32 -19.83 -19.49
N SER A 39 -1.08 -19.81 -19.00
CA SER A 39 -0.64 -18.68 -18.19
C SER A 39 -0.81 -17.47 -19.09
N VAL A 40 -1.92 -16.74 -18.91
CA VAL A 40 -2.20 -15.54 -19.67
C VAL A 40 -1.07 -14.66 -19.19
N ALA A 41 -0.05 -14.52 -20.04
CA ALA A 41 1.16 -13.82 -19.68
C ALA A 41 0.70 -12.48 -19.13
N VAL A 42 0.93 -12.26 -17.83
CA VAL A 42 0.47 -11.04 -17.19
C VAL A 42 1.22 -9.93 -17.90
N LEU A 43 0.49 -9.10 -18.64
CA LEU A 43 1.08 -8.06 -19.45
C LEU A 43 1.85 -7.12 -18.52
N GLU A 44 3.16 -7.06 -18.70
CA GLU A 44 3.98 -6.05 -18.06
C GLU A 44 3.68 -4.72 -18.76
N ARG A 45 3.25 -3.72 -18.00
CA ARG A 45 3.00 -2.38 -18.51
C ARG A 45 3.83 -1.36 -17.75
N ALA A 46 4.32 -0.38 -18.49
CA ALA A 46 4.81 0.85 -17.90
C ALA A 46 3.60 1.65 -17.41
N LEU A 47 3.67 2.09 -16.15
CA LEU A 47 2.72 3.07 -15.61
C LEU A 47 2.94 4.43 -16.30
N PRO A 48 1.94 5.33 -16.28
CA PRO A 48 2.17 6.74 -16.60
C PRO A 48 3.35 7.28 -15.78
N MET A 49 4.22 8.05 -16.43
CA MET A 49 5.42 8.59 -15.82
C MET A 49 5.30 10.11 -15.70
N ILE A 50 5.49 10.62 -14.49
CA ILE A 50 5.38 12.04 -14.17
C ILE A 50 6.76 12.55 -13.70
N ASP A 51 7.23 13.61 -14.33
CA ASP A 51 8.49 14.27 -13.99
C ASP A 51 8.20 15.44 -13.05
N LEU A 52 8.43 15.25 -11.74
CA LEU A 52 8.06 16.26 -10.73
C LEU A 52 8.83 17.56 -10.88
N LYS A 53 10.01 17.55 -11.51
CA LYS A 53 10.77 18.78 -11.80
C LYS A 53 10.02 19.72 -12.74
N ARG A 54 9.12 19.19 -13.58
CA ARG A 54 8.32 20.03 -14.50
C ARG A 54 7.30 20.88 -13.76
N LEU A 55 6.92 20.54 -12.53
CA LEU A 55 6.04 21.36 -11.69
C LEU A 55 6.70 22.67 -11.26
N THR A 56 8.03 22.76 -11.28
CA THR A 56 8.79 23.98 -10.95
C THR A 56 9.44 24.62 -12.17
N SER A 57 9.04 24.22 -13.39
CA SER A 57 9.54 24.83 -14.63
C SER A 57 9.19 26.33 -14.68
N GLY A 58 10.06 27.13 -15.31
CA GLY A 58 9.76 28.54 -15.60
C GLY A 58 8.59 28.73 -16.57
N ASP A 59 8.32 27.73 -17.42
CA ASP A 59 7.23 27.73 -18.39
C ASP A 59 5.91 27.30 -17.72
N ALA A 60 4.88 28.18 -17.77
CA ALA A 60 3.58 27.91 -17.18
C ALA A 60 2.81 26.78 -17.90
N GLY A 61 2.99 26.64 -19.20
CA GLY A 61 2.41 25.56 -19.99
C GLY A 61 3.00 24.20 -19.62
N GLU A 62 4.31 24.12 -19.37
CA GLU A 62 4.94 22.88 -18.89
C GLU A 62 4.45 22.47 -17.50
N ARG A 63 4.36 23.43 -16.57
CA ARG A 63 3.81 23.18 -15.23
C ARG A 63 2.39 22.62 -15.32
N LYS A 64 1.53 23.29 -16.10
CA LYS A 64 0.15 22.86 -16.31
C LYS A 64 0.05 21.48 -16.97
N ALA A 65 0.84 21.23 -18.02
CA ALA A 65 0.83 19.93 -18.70
C ALA A 65 1.26 18.79 -17.76
N CYS A 66 2.21 19.05 -16.85
CA CYS A 66 2.62 18.08 -15.83
C CYS A 66 1.49 17.79 -14.83
N ALA A 67 0.82 18.83 -14.34
CA ALA A 67 -0.32 18.70 -13.43
C ALA A 67 -1.49 17.94 -14.10
N ASP A 68 -1.85 18.31 -15.33
CA ASP A 68 -2.91 17.66 -16.11
C ASP A 68 -2.58 16.17 -16.37
N ALA A 69 -1.32 15.85 -16.67
CA ALA A 69 -0.86 14.47 -16.83
C ALA A 69 -0.95 13.65 -15.53
N MET A 70 -0.64 14.28 -14.39
CA MET A 70 -0.76 13.65 -13.07
C MET A 70 -2.23 13.35 -12.73
N ALA A 71 -3.14 14.31 -12.93
CA ALA A 71 -4.57 14.14 -12.72
C ALA A 71 -5.17 13.06 -13.65
N THR A 72 -4.73 13.03 -14.91
CA THR A 72 -5.11 11.98 -15.87
C THR A 72 -4.65 10.60 -15.38
N ALA A 73 -3.41 10.48 -14.90
CA ALA A 73 -2.90 9.22 -14.38
C ALA A 73 -3.65 8.76 -13.11
N ALA A 74 -3.93 9.68 -12.18
CA ALA A 74 -4.72 9.41 -10.99
C ALA A 74 -6.16 8.97 -11.30
N SER A 75 -6.79 9.55 -12.32
CA SER A 75 -8.18 9.24 -12.71
C SER A 75 -8.31 8.01 -13.60
N GLU A 76 -7.37 7.75 -14.52
CA GLU A 76 -7.45 6.62 -15.43
C GLU A 76 -6.82 5.35 -14.86
N TRP A 77 -5.73 5.50 -14.12
CA TRP A 77 -4.92 4.39 -13.61
C TRP A 77 -4.97 4.22 -12.10
N GLY A 78 -5.13 5.31 -11.35
CA GLY A 78 -4.98 5.28 -9.89
C GLY A 78 -3.55 4.99 -9.40
N PHE A 79 -2.62 4.78 -10.34
CA PHE A 79 -1.23 4.41 -10.15
C PHE A 79 -0.38 5.13 -11.18
N PHE A 80 0.76 5.69 -10.77
CA PHE A 80 1.76 6.27 -11.67
C PHE A 80 3.16 6.19 -11.07
N GLN A 81 4.16 6.39 -11.91
CA GLN A 81 5.55 6.51 -11.48
C GLN A 81 5.97 7.98 -11.50
N VAL A 82 6.70 8.41 -10.48
CA VAL A 82 7.31 9.74 -10.42
C VAL A 82 8.82 9.63 -10.54
N ILE A 83 9.44 10.53 -11.29
CA ILE A 83 10.90 10.71 -11.41
C ILE A 83 11.27 12.15 -11.03
N ASN A 84 12.56 12.39 -10.83
CA ASN A 84 13.08 13.69 -10.37
C ASN A 84 12.32 14.18 -9.12
N HIS A 85 12.11 13.26 -8.17
CA HIS A 85 11.30 13.43 -6.97
C HIS A 85 12.13 13.89 -5.74
N ASP A 86 13.38 14.29 -5.95
CA ASP A 86 14.32 14.81 -4.93
C ASP A 86 14.66 13.91 -3.72
N VAL A 87 14.11 12.69 -3.66
CA VAL A 87 14.57 11.67 -2.72
C VAL A 87 15.92 11.11 -3.18
N GLY A 88 16.95 11.30 -2.34
CA GLY A 88 18.32 10.90 -2.65
C GLY A 88 18.48 9.40 -2.91
N ARG A 89 19.19 9.04 -3.99
CA ARG A 89 19.49 7.63 -4.33
C ARG A 89 20.22 6.92 -3.18
N GLU A 90 21.23 7.58 -2.62
CA GLU A 90 22.05 7.03 -1.53
C GLU A 90 21.20 6.72 -0.29
N LEU A 91 20.26 7.61 0.05
CA LEU A 91 19.31 7.42 1.14
C LEU A 91 18.40 6.20 0.92
N LEU A 92 17.85 6.04 -0.29
CA LEU A 92 17.02 4.87 -0.63
C LEU A 92 17.83 3.56 -0.61
N GLU A 93 19.08 3.60 -1.05
CA GLU A 93 19.99 2.45 -0.99
C GLU A 93 20.38 2.10 0.46
N GLU A 94 20.61 3.10 1.29
CA GLU A 94 20.87 2.93 2.72
C GLU A 94 19.67 2.33 3.44
N MET A 95 18.47 2.85 3.18
CA MET A 95 17.23 2.29 3.69
C MET A 95 17.06 0.82 3.28
N ARG A 96 17.39 0.47 2.04
CA ARG A 96 17.35 -0.93 1.59
C ARG A 96 18.34 -1.80 2.36
N ARG A 97 19.56 -1.30 2.63
CA ARG A 97 20.57 -2.03 3.43
C ARG A 97 20.10 -2.24 4.86
N GLU A 98 19.58 -1.20 5.51
CA GLU A 98 19.07 -1.28 6.88
C GLU A 98 17.82 -2.17 6.99
N GLN A 99 16.90 -2.06 6.03
CA GLN A 99 15.74 -2.95 5.92
C GLN A 99 16.17 -4.42 5.79
N ALA A 100 17.18 -4.71 4.95
CA ALA A 100 17.70 -6.07 4.81
C ALA A 100 18.36 -6.57 6.10
N ARG A 101 19.07 -5.71 6.85
CA ARG A 101 19.63 -6.05 8.17
C ARG A 101 18.52 -6.37 9.17
N LEU A 102 17.47 -5.55 9.22
CA LEU A 102 16.30 -5.74 10.08
C LEU A 102 15.62 -7.10 9.81
N PHE A 103 15.33 -7.41 8.56
CA PHE A 103 14.60 -8.64 8.23
C PHE A 103 15.43 -9.92 8.35
N ARG A 104 16.77 -9.84 8.37
CA ARG A 104 17.66 -10.97 8.65
C ARG A 104 17.66 -11.38 10.13
N LEU A 105 17.11 -10.56 11.03
CA LEU A 105 16.94 -10.96 12.42
C LEU A 105 16.02 -12.19 12.52
N PRO A 106 16.25 -13.09 13.50
CA PRO A 106 15.38 -14.24 13.74
C PRO A 106 13.92 -13.82 13.96
N PHE A 107 12.99 -14.71 13.58
CA PHE A 107 11.56 -14.47 13.73
C PHE A 107 11.17 -14.06 15.15
N ASP A 108 11.60 -14.82 16.16
CA ASP A 108 11.28 -14.55 17.57
C ASP A 108 11.79 -13.17 18.03
N THR A 109 12.94 -12.72 17.50
CA THR A 109 13.46 -11.38 17.79
C THR A 109 12.55 -10.30 17.20
N LYS A 110 12.04 -10.49 15.99
CA LYS A 110 11.14 -9.52 15.35
C LYS A 110 9.74 -9.52 15.99
N GLU A 111 9.23 -10.68 16.40
CA GLU A 111 7.88 -10.83 16.96
C GLU A 111 7.79 -10.46 18.45
N LYS A 112 8.71 -10.95 19.28
CA LYS A 112 8.54 -10.94 20.75
C LYS A 112 9.33 -9.85 21.46
N ALA A 113 10.32 -9.23 20.79
CA ALA A 113 11.20 -8.26 21.44
C ALA A 113 10.61 -6.85 21.56
N GLY A 114 9.37 -6.62 21.11
CA GLY A 114 8.81 -5.26 21.06
C GLY A 114 9.55 -4.33 20.09
N LEU A 115 10.40 -4.89 19.22
CA LEU A 115 11.18 -4.17 18.21
C LEU A 115 10.25 -3.29 17.37
N LEU A 116 10.61 -2.01 17.23
CA LEU A 116 9.77 -1.02 16.56
C LEU A 116 8.34 -0.99 17.12
N ASN A 117 8.20 -1.03 18.45
CA ASN A 117 6.93 -0.97 19.19
C ASN A 117 5.94 -2.10 18.83
N GLY A 118 6.45 -3.30 18.54
CA GLY A 118 5.61 -4.45 18.18
C GLY A 118 4.89 -4.28 16.85
N SER A 119 5.44 -3.48 15.94
CA SER A 119 4.88 -3.22 14.60
C SER A 119 5.03 -4.37 13.61
N TYR A 120 5.67 -5.46 14.02
CA TYR A 120 5.98 -6.60 13.17
C TYR A 120 4.77 -7.50 12.93
N ARG A 121 4.65 -8.02 11.72
CA ARG A 121 3.70 -9.08 11.35
C ARG A 121 4.29 -10.07 10.36
N TRP A 122 3.89 -11.34 10.49
CA TRP A 122 4.13 -12.36 9.46
C TRP A 122 2.80 -12.80 8.84
N GLY A 123 2.69 -12.58 7.53
CA GLY A 123 1.55 -12.99 6.72
C GLY A 123 0.19 -12.55 7.28
N ASN A 124 -0.77 -13.46 7.18
CA ASN A 124 -2.06 -13.35 7.87
C ASN A 124 -2.20 -14.58 8.78
N PRO A 125 -2.00 -14.45 10.11
CA PRO A 125 -1.97 -15.59 11.01
C PRO A 125 -3.33 -16.29 11.15
N THR A 126 -4.42 -15.63 10.77
CA THR A 126 -5.79 -16.18 10.83
C THR A 126 -6.28 -16.70 9.47
N ALA A 127 -5.39 -16.84 8.48
CA ALA A 127 -5.76 -17.31 7.15
C ALA A 127 -6.27 -18.77 7.19
N THR A 128 -7.53 -18.96 6.81
CA THR A 128 -8.17 -20.29 6.70
C THR A 128 -8.11 -20.87 5.28
N SER A 129 -7.57 -20.13 4.32
CA SER A 129 -7.38 -20.57 2.93
C SER A 129 -6.19 -19.87 2.27
N LEU A 130 -5.66 -20.47 1.20
CA LEU A 130 -4.57 -19.88 0.40
C LEU A 130 -4.93 -18.52 -0.20
N ARG A 131 -6.22 -18.22 -0.39
CA ARG A 131 -6.67 -16.92 -0.92
C ARG A 131 -6.54 -15.78 0.08
N HIS A 132 -6.47 -16.08 1.37
CA HIS A 132 -6.33 -15.09 2.45
C HIS A 132 -4.90 -15.03 3.00
N LEU A 133 -3.99 -15.71 2.32
CA LEU A 133 -2.66 -15.99 2.77
C LEU A 133 -1.67 -15.05 2.08
N SER A 134 -0.80 -14.41 2.86
CA SER A 134 0.27 -13.54 2.36
C SER A 134 1.63 -14.13 2.72
N TRP A 135 2.45 -14.42 1.70
CA TRP A 135 3.84 -14.85 1.83
C TRP A 135 4.76 -13.63 1.96
N SER A 136 4.60 -12.93 3.08
CA SER A 136 5.35 -11.72 3.37
C SER A 136 5.44 -11.48 4.86
N GLU A 137 6.46 -10.76 5.26
CA GLU A 137 6.55 -10.13 6.57
C GLU A 137 6.64 -8.62 6.40
N ALA A 138 6.20 -7.88 7.43
CA ALA A 138 6.25 -6.44 7.39
C ALA A 138 6.41 -5.83 8.78
N PHE A 139 7.02 -4.64 8.83
CA PHE A 139 6.91 -3.71 9.96
C PHE A 139 6.01 -2.55 9.54
N HIS A 140 4.95 -2.31 10.31
CA HIS A 140 4.02 -1.19 10.14
C HIS A 140 4.35 -0.10 11.17
N VAL A 141 5.24 0.82 10.82
CA VAL A 141 5.90 1.74 11.75
C VAL A 141 5.22 3.12 11.68
N PRO A 142 4.42 3.51 12.70
CA PRO A 142 3.87 4.88 12.76
C PRO A 142 4.99 5.90 12.80
N LEU A 143 4.86 7.04 12.10
CA LEU A 143 5.92 8.04 12.08
C LEU A 143 6.18 8.62 13.47
N ALA A 144 5.12 8.82 14.27
CA ALA A 144 5.26 9.22 15.67
C ALA A 144 6.09 8.22 16.50
N SER A 145 6.14 6.94 16.13
CA SER A 145 7.02 5.97 16.79
C SER A 145 8.50 6.16 16.40
N ILE A 146 8.76 6.59 15.16
CA ILE A 146 10.12 6.84 14.67
C ILE A 146 10.74 8.00 15.45
N SER A 147 9.96 9.08 15.62
CA SER A 147 10.42 10.32 16.25
C SER A 147 10.56 10.22 17.77
N ARG A 148 9.97 9.20 18.42
CA ARG A 148 10.15 8.97 19.85
C ARG A 148 11.54 8.40 20.17
N GLU A 149 12.07 8.78 21.33
CA GLU A 149 13.37 8.30 21.83
C GLU A 149 13.26 6.92 22.52
N ASP A 150 12.06 6.53 22.96
CA ASP A 150 11.81 5.30 23.72
C ASP A 150 11.54 4.07 22.84
N CYS A 151 11.56 4.22 21.51
CA CYS A 151 11.36 3.11 20.59
C CYS A 151 12.60 2.20 20.56
N ASP A 152 12.42 0.90 20.77
CA ASP A 152 13.52 -0.07 20.73
C ASP A 152 13.89 -0.44 19.28
N TYR A 153 15.14 -0.14 18.92
CA TYR A 153 15.76 -0.50 17.64
C TYR A 153 16.74 -1.66 17.77
N GLY A 154 16.92 -2.20 18.98
CA GLY A 154 17.93 -3.20 19.30
C GLY A 154 19.32 -2.75 18.87
N LYS A 155 20.00 -3.57 18.06
CA LYS A 155 21.35 -3.28 17.52
C LYS A 155 21.34 -2.45 16.23
N LEU A 156 20.18 -1.99 15.77
CA LEU A 156 19.99 -1.27 14.51
C LEU A 156 19.94 0.25 14.76
N SER A 157 20.96 0.79 15.42
CA SER A 157 20.97 2.20 15.84
C SER A 157 20.89 3.19 14.67
N SER A 158 21.40 2.83 13.48
CA SER A 158 21.29 3.63 12.24
C SER A 158 19.88 3.62 11.64
N LEU A 159 19.11 2.54 11.83
CA LEU A 159 17.80 2.37 11.19
C LEU A 159 16.82 3.49 11.54
N ARG A 160 16.85 4.00 12.78
CA ARG A 160 16.01 5.12 13.21
C ARG A 160 16.22 6.36 12.34
N GLY A 161 17.47 6.80 12.21
CA GLY A 161 17.83 8.00 11.46
C GLY A 161 17.46 7.86 9.99
N VAL A 162 17.81 6.73 9.39
CA VAL A 162 17.50 6.44 7.98
C VAL A 162 16.00 6.40 7.73
N MET A 163 15.21 5.77 8.61
CA MET A 163 13.75 5.77 8.47
C MET A 163 13.14 7.16 8.63
N GLN A 164 13.67 8.00 9.53
CA GLN A 164 13.21 9.37 9.69
C GLN A 164 13.47 10.18 8.41
N GLU A 165 14.70 10.12 7.87
CA GLU A 165 15.06 10.83 6.64
C GLU A 165 14.24 10.36 5.43
N VAL A 166 14.01 9.04 5.31
CA VAL A 166 13.15 8.49 4.24
C VAL A 166 11.70 8.92 4.42
N ALA A 167 11.16 8.89 5.64
CA ALA A 167 9.81 9.32 5.92
C ALA A 167 9.61 10.80 5.55
N ASP A 168 10.55 11.66 5.95
CA ASP A 168 10.49 13.10 5.65
C ASP A 168 10.65 13.37 4.15
N ALA A 169 11.48 12.59 3.44
CA ALA A 169 11.64 12.74 2.00
C ALA A 169 10.40 12.27 1.24
N MET A 170 9.81 11.13 1.62
CA MET A 170 8.59 10.61 0.98
C MET A 170 7.35 11.44 1.34
N SER A 171 7.28 12.06 2.53
CA SER A 171 6.18 12.96 2.89
C SER A 171 6.16 14.18 1.98
N ARG A 172 7.31 14.81 1.70
CA ARG A 172 7.39 15.95 0.74
C ARG A 172 6.91 15.58 -0.66
N VAL A 173 7.20 14.35 -1.12
CA VAL A 173 6.67 13.85 -2.40
C VAL A 173 5.16 13.68 -2.32
N ALA A 174 4.66 13.10 -1.24
CA ALA A 174 3.23 12.91 -1.01
C ALA A 174 2.49 14.26 -0.97
N ASP A 175 3.03 15.25 -0.26
CA ASP A 175 2.47 16.60 -0.14
C ASP A 175 2.44 17.32 -1.50
N THR A 176 3.52 17.20 -2.27
CA THR A 176 3.59 17.78 -3.63
C THR A 176 2.51 17.18 -4.54
N VAL A 177 2.36 15.85 -4.54
CA VAL A 177 1.36 15.17 -5.35
C VAL A 177 -0.06 15.51 -4.88
N ALA A 178 -0.28 15.49 -3.57
CA ALA A 178 -1.56 15.83 -2.96
C ALA A 178 -2.01 17.24 -3.33
N ALA A 179 -1.12 18.23 -3.22
CA ALA A 179 -1.39 19.62 -3.57
C ALA A 179 -1.80 19.75 -5.05
N VAL A 180 -1.02 19.20 -5.97
CA VAL A 180 -1.33 19.26 -7.42
C VAL A 180 -2.68 18.63 -7.74
N LEU A 181 -2.97 17.47 -7.15
CA LEU A 181 -4.24 16.76 -7.38
C LEU A 181 -5.44 17.48 -6.72
N ALA A 182 -5.22 18.20 -5.61
CA ALA A 182 -6.24 19.03 -4.98
C ALA A 182 -6.53 20.29 -5.81
N GLU A 183 -5.50 20.95 -6.33
CA GLU A 183 -5.62 22.11 -7.21
C GLU A 183 -6.40 21.77 -8.49
N ASP A 184 -6.17 20.60 -9.11
CA ASP A 184 -6.95 20.10 -10.25
C ASP A 184 -8.46 19.94 -9.93
N LEU A 185 -8.79 19.69 -8.66
CA LEU A 185 -10.17 19.60 -8.17
C LEU A 185 -10.78 20.97 -7.83
N GLY A 186 -10.03 22.06 -8.00
CA GLY A 186 -10.47 23.42 -7.68
C GLY A 186 -10.22 23.83 -6.23
N HIS A 187 -9.43 23.05 -5.47
CA HIS A 187 -9.00 23.41 -4.13
C HIS A 187 -7.65 24.11 -4.17
N ASP A 188 -7.68 25.42 -4.44
CA ASP A 188 -6.49 26.25 -4.47
C ASP A 188 -5.98 26.55 -3.04
N ALA A 189 -4.67 26.41 -2.81
CA ALA A 189 -4.02 26.78 -1.54
C ALA A 189 -4.05 28.30 -1.26
N GLY A 190 -4.43 29.12 -2.24
CA GLY A 190 -4.45 30.58 -2.16
C GLY A 190 -5.63 31.19 -1.38
N GLY A 191 -6.63 30.38 -1.00
CA GLY A 191 -7.88 30.84 -0.37
C GLY A 191 -7.87 30.92 1.16
N GLY A 192 -6.78 30.55 1.83
CA GLY A 192 -6.67 30.58 3.29
C GLY A 192 -7.25 29.37 4.04
N GLU A 193 -7.92 28.44 3.35
CA GLU A 193 -8.23 27.10 3.88
C GLU A 193 -7.23 26.06 3.37
N PRO A 194 -6.88 25.01 4.15
CA PRO A 194 -5.98 23.96 3.69
C PRO A 194 -6.58 23.23 2.49
N ALA A 195 -5.91 23.29 1.34
CA ALA A 195 -6.35 22.71 0.07
C ALA A 195 -6.48 21.17 0.08
N PHE A 196 -5.87 20.49 1.05
CA PHE A 196 -5.83 19.03 1.13
C PHE A 196 -5.95 18.61 2.60
N PRO A 197 -6.67 17.51 2.95
CA PRO A 197 -7.31 17.44 4.25
C PRO A 197 -6.30 17.54 5.40
N ALA A 198 -6.62 18.42 6.34
CA ALA A 198 -5.77 18.71 7.50
C ALA A 198 -5.49 17.45 8.35
N GLY A 199 -4.39 17.49 9.08
CA GLY A 199 -4.01 16.44 10.04
C GLY A 199 -3.35 15.22 9.40
N CYS A 200 -2.81 15.34 8.18
CA CYS A 200 -1.89 14.35 7.63
C CYS A 200 -0.50 14.51 8.28
N ASP A 201 -0.36 14.00 9.51
CA ASP A 201 0.87 14.14 10.28
C ASP A 201 1.37 12.79 10.83
N GLY A 202 2.41 12.85 11.67
CA GLY A 202 3.03 11.64 12.19
C GLY A 202 2.14 10.79 13.10
N THR A 203 0.98 11.28 13.54
CA THR A 203 0.03 10.53 14.38
C THR A 203 -0.72 9.45 13.60
N THR A 204 -0.96 9.66 12.30
CA THR A 204 -1.73 8.74 11.45
C THR A 204 -0.93 8.21 10.27
N CYS A 205 0.06 8.95 9.77
CA CYS A 205 0.96 8.49 8.72
C CYS A 205 1.95 7.44 9.25
N PHE A 206 2.39 6.55 8.37
CA PHE A 206 3.29 5.46 8.74
C PHE A 206 4.15 4.98 7.56
N LEU A 207 5.28 4.36 7.88
CA LEU A 207 6.05 3.56 6.94
C LEU A 207 5.65 2.08 7.06
N ARG A 208 5.57 1.39 5.93
CA ARG A 208 5.51 -0.07 5.88
C ARG A 208 6.75 -0.61 5.20
N LEU A 209 7.63 -1.22 5.99
CA LEU A 209 8.75 -2.02 5.49
C LEU A 209 8.20 -3.41 5.16
N ASN A 210 8.31 -3.85 3.92
CA ASN A 210 7.79 -5.15 3.48
C ASN A 210 8.95 -6.02 2.97
N ARG A 211 8.91 -7.30 3.34
CA ARG A 211 9.75 -8.34 2.76
C ARG A 211 8.91 -9.50 2.27
N TYR A 212 9.20 -9.94 1.06
CA TYR A 212 8.61 -11.09 0.41
C TYR A 212 9.74 -12.09 0.16
N PRO A 213 9.92 -13.11 1.02
CA PRO A 213 10.94 -14.12 0.82
C PRO A 213 10.73 -14.86 -0.50
N ALA A 214 11.80 -15.48 -1.02
CA ALA A 214 11.65 -16.44 -2.11
C ALA A 214 10.64 -17.53 -1.70
N CYS A 215 9.68 -17.80 -2.56
CA CYS A 215 8.54 -18.67 -2.26
C CYS A 215 8.71 -20.03 -2.94
N PRO A 216 8.84 -21.14 -2.20
CA PRO A 216 8.96 -22.48 -2.78
C PRO A 216 7.63 -23.04 -3.29
N PHE A 217 6.54 -22.31 -3.12
CA PHE A 217 5.19 -22.76 -3.45
C PHE A 217 4.76 -22.34 -4.87
N ALA A 218 3.52 -22.65 -5.21
CA ALA A 218 2.98 -22.45 -6.56
C ALA A 218 3.10 -20.98 -7.04
N PRO A 219 3.27 -20.75 -8.35
CA PRO A 219 3.48 -19.41 -8.92
C PRO A 219 2.35 -18.40 -8.65
N ASP A 220 1.16 -18.87 -8.27
CA ASP A 220 -0.01 -18.06 -7.93
C ASP A 220 -0.06 -17.65 -6.45
N THR A 221 0.95 -18.01 -5.65
CA THR A 221 1.02 -17.62 -4.24
C THR A 221 1.12 -16.09 -4.11
N PHE A 222 0.23 -15.51 -3.32
CA PHE A 222 0.28 -14.09 -3.01
C PHE A 222 1.42 -13.81 -2.03
N GLY A 223 2.33 -12.92 -2.42
CA GLY A 223 3.16 -12.20 -1.47
C GLY A 223 2.30 -11.30 -0.60
N LEU A 224 1.36 -10.56 -1.20
CA LEU A 224 0.32 -9.79 -0.53
C LEU A 224 -0.99 -9.96 -1.28
N VAL A 225 -2.05 -10.32 -0.57
CA VAL A 225 -3.39 -10.57 -1.15
C VAL A 225 -3.95 -9.34 -1.87
N PRO A 226 -4.88 -9.51 -2.84
CA PRO A 226 -5.60 -8.41 -3.44
C PRO A 226 -6.26 -7.49 -2.41
N HIS A 227 -6.01 -6.19 -2.52
CA HIS A 227 -6.57 -5.15 -1.66
C HIS A 227 -6.52 -3.78 -2.34
N THR A 228 -7.26 -2.82 -1.80
CA THR A 228 -7.01 -1.39 -1.98
C THR A 228 -6.38 -0.82 -0.72
N ASP A 229 -5.65 0.30 -0.85
CA ASP A 229 -5.13 1.01 0.31
C ASP A 229 -6.20 1.91 0.94
N SER A 230 -6.20 2.01 2.27
CA SER A 230 -7.22 2.76 3.03
C SER A 230 -6.82 4.22 3.28
N ASP A 231 -5.71 4.70 2.75
CA ASP A 231 -5.12 6.01 2.97
C ASP A 231 -5.58 7.03 1.90
N PHE A 232 -4.92 8.19 1.82
CA PHE A 232 -5.07 9.08 0.67
C PHE A 232 -4.09 8.75 -0.46
N LEU A 233 -2.81 8.69 -0.13
CA LEU A 233 -1.74 8.45 -1.09
C LEU A 233 -0.70 7.52 -0.50
N THR A 234 -0.32 6.51 -1.27
CA THR A 234 0.83 5.66 -0.96
C THR A 234 1.99 6.04 -1.87
N ILE A 235 3.18 6.25 -1.29
CA ILE A 235 4.45 6.44 -2.00
C ILE A 235 5.32 5.19 -1.77
N LEU A 236 5.59 4.45 -2.84
CA LEU A 236 6.25 3.15 -2.80
C LEU A 236 7.63 3.20 -3.46
N CYS A 237 8.67 2.88 -2.69
CA CYS A 237 9.98 2.48 -3.18
C CYS A 237 10.06 0.95 -3.21
N GLN A 238 10.40 0.37 -4.36
CA GLN A 238 10.58 -1.08 -4.52
C GLN A 238 11.93 -1.42 -5.15
N ASP A 239 12.36 -2.67 -5.01
CA ASP A 239 13.51 -3.21 -5.74
C ASP A 239 13.16 -3.56 -7.21
N GLN A 240 14.06 -4.30 -7.86
CA GLN A 240 13.94 -4.70 -9.27
C GLN A 240 13.36 -6.11 -9.47
N VAL A 241 12.89 -6.78 -8.41
CA VAL A 241 12.35 -8.16 -8.51
C VAL A 241 10.95 -8.19 -9.10
N GLY A 242 10.20 -7.09 -8.99
CA GLY A 242 8.84 -6.98 -9.51
C GLY A 242 7.80 -7.59 -8.59
N GLY A 243 6.73 -8.14 -9.15
CA GLY A 243 5.66 -8.82 -8.41
C GLY A 243 4.46 -7.96 -8.03
N LEU A 244 4.57 -6.63 -8.03
CA LEU A 244 3.40 -5.75 -7.91
C LEU A 244 2.51 -5.90 -9.15
N GLN A 245 1.22 -6.17 -8.92
CA GLN A 245 0.20 -6.21 -9.96
C GLN A 245 -1.00 -5.37 -9.55
N LEU A 246 -1.61 -4.66 -10.50
CA LEU A 246 -2.81 -3.86 -10.30
C LEU A 246 -3.92 -4.33 -11.24
N MET A 247 -5.18 -4.12 -10.84
CA MET A 247 -6.35 -4.43 -11.63
C MET A 247 -6.66 -3.28 -12.60
N LYS A 248 -6.56 -3.52 -13.90
CA LYS A 248 -6.92 -2.55 -14.95
C LYS A 248 -7.77 -3.24 -16.01
N ASP A 249 -8.92 -2.65 -16.34
CA ASP A 249 -9.85 -3.18 -17.35
C ASP A 249 -10.19 -4.67 -17.13
N SER A 250 -10.48 -5.01 -15.86
CA SER A 250 -10.79 -6.38 -15.40
C SER A 250 -9.66 -7.39 -15.60
N ARG A 251 -8.42 -6.93 -15.73
CA ARG A 251 -7.23 -7.78 -15.87
C ARG A 251 -6.13 -7.35 -14.89
N TRP A 252 -5.41 -8.34 -14.37
CA TRP A 252 -4.18 -8.08 -13.63
C TRP A 252 -3.08 -7.63 -14.59
N VAL A 253 -2.43 -6.52 -14.27
CA VAL A 253 -1.31 -5.94 -15.01
C VAL A 253 -0.09 -5.87 -14.10
N ALA A 254 1.05 -6.37 -14.57
CA ALA A 254 2.29 -6.31 -13.82
C ALA A 254 2.95 -4.93 -13.98
N VAL A 255 3.37 -4.35 -12.87
CA VAL A 255 4.07 -3.07 -12.86
C VAL A 255 5.55 -3.30 -13.06
N LYS A 256 6.09 -2.76 -14.15
CA LYS A 256 7.53 -2.83 -14.44
C LYS A 256 8.34 -2.05 -13.39
N PRO A 257 9.29 -2.69 -12.68
CA PRO A 257 10.18 -1.99 -11.77
C PRO A 257 11.06 -0.97 -12.49
N ARG A 258 11.37 0.11 -11.77
CA ARG A 258 12.31 1.15 -12.20
C ARG A 258 13.13 1.59 -11.02
N SER A 259 14.44 1.76 -11.20
CA SER A 259 15.38 2.11 -10.13
C SER A 259 15.49 3.61 -9.85
N ASP A 260 14.94 4.43 -10.73
CA ASP A 260 14.98 5.90 -10.72
C ASP A 260 13.61 6.52 -10.40
N ALA A 261 12.62 5.70 -10.03
CA ALA A 261 11.25 6.15 -9.83
C ALA A 261 10.66 5.63 -8.52
N LEU A 262 9.78 6.43 -7.94
CA LEU A 262 8.83 6.00 -6.91
C LEU A 262 7.48 5.72 -7.57
N ILE A 263 6.73 4.77 -7.02
CA ILE A 263 5.34 4.53 -7.43
C ILE A 263 4.43 5.33 -6.50
N VAL A 264 3.43 5.97 -7.07
CA VAL A 264 2.35 6.63 -6.33
C VAL A 264 1.05 5.91 -6.64
N ASN A 265 0.23 5.65 -5.62
CA ASN A 265 -1.14 5.20 -5.82
C ASN A 265 -2.15 5.94 -4.93
N ILE A 266 -3.34 6.08 -5.48
CA ILE A 266 -4.51 6.69 -4.83
C ILE A 266 -5.12 5.66 -3.88
N GLY A 267 -5.41 6.06 -2.65
CA GLY A 267 -6.12 5.26 -1.66
C GLY A 267 -7.62 5.54 -1.64
N ASP A 268 -8.36 4.70 -0.92
CA ASP A 268 -9.82 4.76 -0.83
C ASP A 268 -10.34 6.12 -0.37
N LEU A 269 -9.67 6.72 0.61
CA LEU A 269 -10.15 7.99 1.17
C LEU A 269 -9.99 9.12 0.15
N PHE A 270 -8.98 9.06 -0.73
CA PHE A 270 -8.78 10.10 -1.73
C PHE A 270 -9.72 9.88 -2.92
N GLN A 271 -10.04 8.62 -3.25
CA GLN A 271 -11.16 8.33 -4.14
C GLN A 271 -12.48 8.92 -3.60
N ALA A 272 -12.78 8.71 -2.31
CA ALA A 272 -13.98 9.24 -1.70
C ALA A 272 -13.99 10.77 -1.63
N TRP A 273 -12.85 11.35 -1.24
CA TRP A 273 -12.68 12.80 -1.18
C TRP A 273 -12.85 13.42 -2.56
N SER A 274 -12.22 12.88 -3.61
CA SER A 274 -12.33 13.37 -4.99
C SER A 274 -13.64 13.02 -5.70
N ASN A 275 -14.67 12.53 -5.00
CA ASN A 275 -15.94 12.08 -5.59
C ASN A 275 -15.77 11.09 -6.76
N ASN A 276 -14.88 10.11 -6.60
CA ASN A 276 -14.52 9.11 -7.61
C ASN A 276 -13.80 9.65 -8.84
N ARG A 277 -13.33 10.91 -8.85
CA ARG A 277 -12.49 11.42 -9.94
C ARG A 277 -11.14 10.69 -9.98
N TYR A 278 -10.53 10.45 -8.83
CA TYR A 278 -9.33 9.63 -8.72
C TYR A 278 -9.66 8.23 -8.23
N LYS A 279 -8.94 7.22 -8.72
CA LYS A 279 -9.31 5.82 -8.53
C LYS A 279 -8.38 5.11 -7.54
N SER A 280 -8.95 4.59 -6.47
CA SER A 280 -8.32 3.57 -5.63
C SER A 280 -8.41 2.22 -6.34
N VAL A 281 -7.26 1.65 -6.70
CA VAL A 281 -7.21 0.45 -7.55
C VAL A 281 -6.77 -0.76 -6.76
N GLU A 282 -7.52 -1.86 -6.94
CA GLU A 282 -7.17 -3.15 -6.35
C GLU A 282 -5.81 -3.61 -6.87
N HIS A 283 -4.91 -3.93 -5.97
CA HIS A 283 -3.56 -4.37 -6.29
C HIS A 283 -3.14 -5.50 -5.35
N LYS A 284 -2.11 -6.25 -5.78
CA LYS A 284 -1.56 -7.40 -5.07
C LYS A 284 -0.07 -7.51 -5.32
N VAL A 285 0.60 -8.33 -4.52
CA VAL A 285 1.99 -8.74 -4.80
C VAL A 285 2.00 -10.24 -5.02
N VAL A 286 2.54 -10.70 -6.14
CA VAL A 286 2.80 -12.12 -6.38
C VAL A 286 4.17 -12.50 -5.80
N ALA A 287 4.25 -13.66 -5.17
CA ALA A 287 5.50 -14.14 -4.61
C ALA A 287 6.44 -14.62 -5.73
N ASN A 288 7.74 -14.43 -5.56
CA ASN A 288 8.75 -14.86 -6.52
C ASN A 288 9.46 -16.12 -6.02
N ALA A 289 9.65 -17.12 -6.88
CA ALA A 289 10.26 -18.38 -6.48
C ALA A 289 11.79 -18.34 -6.33
N LYS A 290 12.45 -17.34 -6.92
CA LYS A 290 13.91 -17.29 -7.07
C LYS A 290 14.56 -16.20 -6.25
N ALA A 291 13.88 -15.08 -6.04
CA ALA A 291 14.45 -13.90 -5.41
C ALA A 291 13.54 -13.37 -4.30
N GLU A 292 14.15 -12.89 -3.22
CA GLU A 292 13.44 -12.09 -2.23
C GLU A 292 13.16 -10.69 -2.78
N ARG A 293 12.00 -10.14 -2.43
CA ARG A 293 11.62 -8.76 -2.77
C ARG A 293 11.52 -7.91 -1.50
N LEU A 294 12.06 -6.70 -1.55
CA LEU A 294 11.92 -5.67 -0.52
C LEU A 294 11.19 -4.45 -1.08
N SER A 295 10.36 -3.84 -0.24
CA SER A 295 9.80 -2.52 -0.53
C SER A 295 9.52 -1.72 0.72
N VAL A 296 9.59 -0.39 0.59
CA VAL A 296 9.25 0.59 1.62
C VAL A 296 8.11 1.45 1.07
N ALA A 297 7.01 1.52 1.80
CA ALA A 297 5.86 2.31 1.43
C ALA A 297 5.57 3.35 2.53
N TYR A 298 5.40 4.61 2.14
CA TYR A 298 4.88 5.69 2.97
C TYR A 298 3.39 5.85 2.69
N PHE A 299 2.57 5.93 3.75
CA PHE A 299 1.11 6.08 3.65
C PHE A 299 0.71 7.43 4.21
N LEU A 300 0.21 8.32 3.34
CA LEU A 300 -0.35 9.60 3.71
C LEU A 300 -1.80 9.41 4.19
N CYS A 301 -2.01 9.47 5.49
CA CYS A 301 -3.33 9.30 6.10
C CYS A 301 -3.83 10.61 6.70
N PRO A 302 -5.11 10.97 6.55
CA PRO A 302 -5.68 12.09 7.32
C PRO A 302 -5.74 11.78 8.82
N SER A 303 -6.11 12.78 9.61
CA SER A 303 -6.52 12.55 11.01
C SER A 303 -7.76 11.64 11.06
N TYR A 304 -7.90 10.89 12.15
CA TYR A 304 -9.08 10.03 12.36
C TYR A 304 -10.40 10.81 12.39
N ASP A 305 -10.35 12.09 12.75
CA ASP A 305 -11.53 12.94 12.83
C ASP A 305 -11.78 13.75 11.55
N SER A 306 -10.87 13.68 10.57
CA SER A 306 -11.03 14.40 9.31
C SER A 306 -12.27 13.90 8.57
N PRO A 307 -13.18 14.82 8.15
CA PRO A 307 -14.33 14.45 7.35
C PRO A 307 -13.90 14.05 5.94
N VAL A 308 -14.57 13.04 5.40
CA VAL A 308 -14.35 12.49 4.04
C VAL A 308 -15.67 12.54 3.26
N GLY A 309 -15.59 12.88 1.97
CA GLY A 309 -16.73 12.84 1.04
C GLY A 309 -17.43 14.18 0.75
N THR A 310 -16.77 15.34 0.95
CA THR A 310 -17.38 16.68 0.87
C THR A 310 -16.72 17.65 -0.11
N CYS A 311 -15.79 17.20 -0.96
CA CYS A 311 -15.04 18.05 -1.90
C CYS A 311 -15.94 18.76 -2.95
N GLY A 312 -17.12 18.21 -3.22
CA GLY A 312 -18.14 18.85 -4.07
C GLY A 312 -19.46 18.07 -4.07
N GLU A 313 -20.53 18.67 -4.59
CA GLU A 313 -21.82 18.00 -4.79
C GLU A 313 -22.10 17.79 -6.28
N PRO A 314 -22.77 16.69 -6.68
CA PRO A 314 -23.27 15.63 -5.82
C PRO A 314 -22.19 14.61 -5.41
N SER A 315 -21.98 14.44 -4.10
CA SER A 315 -21.11 13.37 -3.59
C SER A 315 -21.86 12.04 -3.55
N PRO A 316 -21.29 10.93 -4.07
CA PRO A 316 -21.92 9.61 -4.01
C PRO A 316 -21.83 8.98 -2.61
N TYR A 317 -21.00 9.54 -1.71
CA TYR A 317 -20.80 9.05 -0.37
C TYR A 317 -21.57 9.89 0.65
N ARG A 318 -22.15 9.27 1.68
CA ARG A 318 -22.56 10.03 2.86
C ARG A 318 -21.31 10.58 3.55
N PRO A 319 -21.40 11.66 4.35
CA PRO A 319 -20.28 12.07 5.18
C PRO A 319 -19.85 10.96 6.15
N PHE A 320 -18.53 10.79 6.33
CA PHE A 320 -17.91 9.90 7.32
C PHE A 320 -16.52 10.42 7.71
N THR A 321 -15.93 9.89 8.78
CA THR A 321 -14.53 10.20 9.14
C THR A 321 -13.60 9.03 8.85
N PHE A 322 -12.29 9.29 8.78
CA PHE A 322 -11.30 8.22 8.63
C PHE A 322 -11.35 7.19 9.77
N GLY A 323 -11.56 7.65 11.00
CA GLY A 323 -11.74 6.78 12.16
C GLY A 323 -12.95 5.85 12.01
N GLU A 324 -14.05 6.36 11.49
CA GLU A 324 -15.23 5.56 11.16
C GLU A 324 -14.92 4.54 10.05
N TYR A 325 -14.26 4.96 8.96
CA TYR A 325 -13.83 4.09 7.87
C TYR A 325 -13.00 2.91 8.38
N ARG A 326 -11.99 3.19 9.22
CA ARG A 326 -11.11 2.17 9.77
C ARG A 326 -11.82 1.20 10.70
N ARG A 327 -12.69 1.68 11.59
CA ARG A 327 -13.48 0.79 12.47
C ARG A 327 -14.34 -0.15 11.63
N LYS A 328 -15.04 0.39 10.61
CA LYS A 328 -15.90 -0.42 9.74
C LYS A 328 -15.11 -1.47 8.95
N VAL A 329 -13.93 -1.12 8.42
CA VAL A 329 -13.03 -2.07 7.76
C VAL A 329 -12.58 -3.17 8.73
N GLN A 330 -12.21 -2.83 9.97
CA GLN A 330 -11.82 -3.81 10.98
C GLN A 330 -12.98 -4.77 11.31
N ASP A 331 -14.20 -4.26 11.46
CA ASP A 331 -15.38 -5.08 11.74
C ASP A 331 -15.73 -5.99 10.57
N ASP A 332 -15.64 -5.50 9.33
CA ASP A 332 -15.87 -6.30 8.13
C ASP A 332 -14.83 -7.41 7.99
N VAL A 333 -13.54 -7.13 8.25
CA VAL A 333 -12.48 -8.14 8.23
C VAL A 333 -12.69 -9.17 9.34
N LYS A 334 -13.05 -8.76 10.56
CA LYS A 334 -13.37 -9.69 11.66
C LYS A 334 -14.56 -10.59 11.33
N ARG A 335 -15.61 -10.05 10.71
CA ARG A 335 -16.85 -10.79 10.39
C ARG A 335 -16.73 -11.66 9.16
N THR A 336 -16.05 -11.19 8.11
CA THR A 336 -16.09 -11.79 6.77
C THR A 336 -14.73 -12.25 6.26
N GLY A 337 -13.65 -11.89 6.94
CA GLY A 337 -12.28 -12.10 6.48
C GLY A 337 -11.84 -11.16 5.35
N LYS A 338 -12.68 -10.20 4.95
CA LYS A 338 -12.42 -9.30 3.82
C LYS A 338 -12.75 -7.85 4.16
N LYS A 339 -11.98 -6.95 3.56
CA LYS A 339 -12.28 -5.52 3.53
C LYS A 339 -13.38 -5.27 2.49
N ILE A 340 -14.48 -4.63 2.91
CA ILE A 340 -15.51 -4.12 1.98
C ILE A 340 -15.14 -2.72 1.50
N GLY A 341 -14.76 -1.82 2.42
CA GLY A 341 -14.28 -0.48 2.11
C GLY A 341 -15.39 0.53 1.82
N LEU A 342 -15.18 1.37 0.79
CA LEU A 342 -16.06 2.49 0.39
C LEU A 342 -17.54 2.14 0.13
N PRO A 343 -17.92 0.95 -0.36
CA PRO A 343 -19.33 0.60 -0.52
C PRO A 343 -20.18 0.75 0.74
N ASN A 344 -19.58 0.64 1.94
CA ASN A 344 -20.28 0.88 3.21
C ASN A 344 -20.74 2.34 3.43
N PHE A 345 -20.26 3.26 2.61
CA PHE A 345 -20.41 4.70 2.79
C PHE A 345 -21.16 5.36 1.63
N LEU A 346 -21.68 4.60 0.66
CA LEU A 346 -22.51 5.13 -0.41
C LEU A 346 -23.82 5.71 0.16
N LYS A 347 -24.29 6.83 -0.39
CA LYS A 347 -25.66 7.31 -0.15
C LYS A 347 -26.62 6.25 -0.68
N GLN A 348 -27.60 5.83 0.12
CA GLN A 348 -28.64 4.92 -0.35
C GLN A 348 -29.46 5.63 -1.43
N SER A 349 -29.77 4.94 -2.53
CA SER A 349 -30.70 5.47 -3.51
C SER A 349 -32.09 5.56 -2.86
N PRO A 350 -32.92 6.58 -3.18
CA PRO A 350 -34.30 6.67 -2.69
C PRO A 350 -35.13 5.39 -2.97
N VAL A 351 -34.75 4.63 -4.00
CA VAL A 351 -35.38 3.37 -4.42
C VAL A 351 -35.10 2.21 -3.45
N ASP A 352 -33.93 2.17 -2.81
CA ASP A 352 -33.56 1.07 -1.89
C ASP A 352 -34.21 1.22 -0.51
N ALA A 353 -34.51 2.46 -0.10
CA ALA A 353 -35.23 2.76 1.13
C ALA A 353 -36.70 2.30 1.08
N MET A 354 -37.32 2.25 -0.11
CA MET A 354 -38.68 1.72 -0.28
C MET A 354 -38.76 0.20 -0.19
N ASN A 355 -37.69 -0.54 -0.53
CA ASN A 355 -37.68 -2.01 -0.46
C ASN A 355 -37.37 -2.56 0.95
N HIS A 356 -36.87 -1.72 1.86
CA HIS A 356 -36.59 -2.10 3.24
C HIS A 356 -37.53 -1.44 4.28
N GLY A 357 -38.51 -0.66 3.82
CA GLY A 357 -39.52 -0.03 4.67
C GLY A 357 -40.85 -0.80 4.70
N LEU A 358 -41.06 -1.57 5.77
CA LEU A 358 -42.36 -1.94 6.36
C LEU A 358 -43.37 -2.70 5.46
N CYS A 359 -43.41 -4.03 5.59
CA CYS A 359 -44.70 -4.71 5.69
C CYS A 359 -45.13 -4.68 7.16
N PHE A 360 -46.27 -4.04 7.42
CA PHE A 360 -46.98 -4.07 8.71
C PHE A 360 -47.46 -5.47 9.08
#